data_AF-A0A2T1EEL1-F1
#
_entry.id   AF-A0A2T1EEL1-F1
#
_cell.length_a   1.000
_cell.length_b   1.000
_cell.length_c   1.000
_cell.angle_alpha   90.00
_cell.angle_beta   90.00
_cell.angle_gamma   90.00
#
_symmetry.space_group_name_H-M   'P 1'
#
loop_
_entity.id
_entity.type
_entity.pdbx_description
1 polymer ?
#
loop_
_entity_poly.entity_id
_entity_poly.type
_entity_poly.pdbx_seq_one_letter_code
_entity_poly.pdbx_strand_id
1 'polypeptide(L)'
;MEAWIWDVIRIVIVSLIGAAIMFLLQPWLYQNGIIPLNDVEPEAWVGDNYIIGAVTVFSVSIIAVILWYVIAAKAKVQSAKETSSMAILWWVFLLLPIISICAAIYFFNQSNDALLSVTGFFVFDILFLYWFSTAISSPRSLMFVVPGAFFLRNLFGLR
;
A
#
# COMPACT_ATOMS: atom_id res chain seq x y z
N MET A 1 -5.67 26.86 -6.48
CA MET A 1 -5.02 25.77 -5.72
C MET A 1 -4.28 24.90 -6.72
N GLU A 2 -2.98 24.67 -6.54
CA GLU A 2 -2.14 23.97 -7.51
C GLU A 2 -2.45 22.46 -7.57
N ALA A 3 -2.33 21.84 -8.75
CA ALA A 3 -2.76 20.45 -8.99
C ALA A 3 -2.08 19.43 -8.06
N TRP A 4 -0.83 19.67 -7.66
CA TRP A 4 -0.08 18.80 -6.76
C TRP A 4 -0.67 18.75 -5.34
N ILE A 5 -1.36 19.81 -4.90
CA ILE A 5 -1.98 19.86 -3.56
C ILE A 5 -3.05 18.76 -3.45
N TRP A 6 -3.85 18.57 -4.49
CA TRP A 6 -4.89 17.54 -4.50
C TRP A 6 -4.32 16.13 -4.51
N ASP A 7 -3.21 15.91 -5.21
CA ASP A 7 -2.55 14.61 -5.25
C ASP A 7 -1.98 14.25 -3.86
N VAL A 8 -1.36 15.21 -3.17
CA VAL A 8 -0.89 15.03 -1.79
C VAL A 8 -2.05 14.76 -0.83
N ILE A 9 -3.16 15.51 -0.94
CA ILE A 9 -4.36 15.28 -0.11
C ILE A 9 -4.88 13.85 -0.30
N ARG A 10 -4.94 13.34 -1.54
CA ARG A 10 -5.38 11.96 -1.80
C ARG A 10 -4.45 10.93 -1.17
N ILE A 11 -3.14 11.10 -1.30
CA ILE A 11 -2.15 10.22 -0.66
C ILE A 11 -2.36 10.21 0.86
N VAL A 12 -2.54 11.38 1.48
CA VAL A 12 -2.78 11.49 2.93
C VAL A 12 -4.09 10.78 3.33
N ILE A 13 -5.18 11.01 2.60
CA ILE A 13 -6.47 10.37 2.89
C ILE A 13 -6.37 8.85 2.79
N VAL A 14 -5.78 8.32 1.70
CA VAL A 14 -5.60 6.87 1.54
C VAL A 14 -4.70 6.30 2.63
N SER A 15 -3.65 7.01 3.01
CA SER A 15 -2.75 6.61 4.11
C SER A 15 -3.49 6.53 5.45
N LEU A 16 -4.34 7.52 5.75
CA LEU A 16 -5.13 7.53 6.99
C LEU A 16 -6.17 6.40 7.02
N ILE A 17 -6.84 6.14 5.88
CA ILE A 17 -7.79 5.01 5.77
C ILE A 17 -7.04 3.68 5.92
N GLY A 18 -5.89 3.52 5.27
CA GLY A 18 -5.08 2.31 5.36
C GLY A 18 -4.56 2.09 6.78
N ALA A 19 -4.15 3.17 7.48
CA ALA A 19 -3.79 3.10 8.89
C ALA A 19 -4.98 2.64 9.76
N ALA A 20 -6.19 3.16 9.53
CA ALA A 20 -7.37 2.71 10.25
C ALA A 20 -7.67 1.22 9.98
N ILE A 21 -7.52 0.76 8.74
CA ILE A 21 -7.70 -0.65 8.39
C ILE A 21 -6.66 -1.53 9.10
N MET A 22 -5.37 -1.21 8.98
CA MET A 22 -4.29 -2.04 9.49
C MET A 22 -4.14 -1.99 11.01
N PHE A 23 -4.41 -0.85 11.65
CA PHE A 23 -4.14 -0.69 13.09
C PHE A 23 -5.39 -0.73 13.97
N LEU A 24 -6.59 -0.70 13.38
CA LEU A 24 -7.86 -0.80 14.11
C LEU A 24 -8.68 -1.99 13.64
N LEU A 25 -9.02 -2.04 12.35
CA LEU A 25 -9.96 -3.04 11.84
C LEU A 25 -9.36 -4.45 11.86
N GLN A 26 -8.19 -4.66 11.28
CA GLN A 26 -7.56 -5.98 11.20
C GLN A 26 -7.23 -6.57 12.58
N PRO A 27 -6.59 -5.84 13.53
CA PRO A 27 -6.44 -6.26 14.92
C PRO A 27 -7.75 -6.66 15.57
N TRP A 28 -8.80 -5.85 15.39
CA TRP A 28 -10.12 -6.10 15.95
C TRP A 28 -10.71 -7.42 15.47
N LEU A 29 -10.48 -7.81 14.20
CA LEU A 29 -10.95 -9.11 13.67
C LEU A 29 -10.31 -10.30 14.40
N TYR A 30 -9.03 -10.22 14.75
CA TYR A 30 -8.34 -11.27 15.50
C TYR A 30 -8.75 -11.29 16.97
N GLN A 31 -8.74 -10.13 17.63
CA GLN A 31 -9.07 -10.01 19.06
C GLN A 31 -10.51 -10.44 19.38
N ASN A 32 -11.45 -10.25 18.45
CA ASN A 32 -12.85 -10.67 18.62
C ASN A 32 -13.12 -12.09 18.12
N GLY A 33 -12.08 -12.83 17.68
CA GLY A 33 -12.21 -14.21 17.22
C GLY A 33 -13.01 -14.36 15.91
N ILE A 34 -13.21 -13.28 15.15
CA ILE A 34 -13.80 -13.36 13.79
C ILE A 34 -12.86 -14.14 12.87
N ILE A 35 -11.55 -13.92 13.04
CA ILE A 35 -10.51 -14.79 12.50
C ILE A 35 -9.95 -15.61 13.66
N PRO A 36 -10.25 -16.92 13.74
CA PRO A 36 -9.84 -17.73 14.87
C PRO A 36 -8.33 -17.99 14.85
N LEU A 37 -7.70 -17.86 16.01
CA LEU A 37 -6.33 -18.29 16.28
C LEU A 37 -6.38 -19.31 17.43
N ASN A 38 -5.98 -20.56 17.17
CA ASN A 38 -6.03 -21.63 18.17
C ASN A 38 -4.64 -22.01 18.70
N ASP A 39 -3.59 -21.57 18.02
CA ASP A 39 -2.20 -21.88 18.34
C ASP A 39 -1.49 -20.81 19.17
N VAL A 40 -2.10 -19.64 19.33
CA VAL A 40 -1.60 -18.50 20.10
C VAL A 40 -2.73 -17.78 20.82
N GLU A 41 -2.39 -17.00 21.85
CA GLU A 41 -3.34 -16.10 22.52
C GLU A 41 -3.53 -14.82 21.67
N PRO A 42 -4.75 -14.49 21.20
CA PRO A 42 -4.95 -13.46 20.18
C PRO A 42 -4.51 -12.05 20.59
N GLU A 43 -4.71 -11.63 21.84
CA GLU A 43 -4.40 -10.27 22.26
C GLU A 43 -2.88 -10.08 22.34
N ALA A 44 -2.17 -11.03 22.96
CA ALA A 44 -0.71 -11.06 22.98
C ALA A 44 -0.11 -11.12 21.57
N TRP A 45 -0.57 -12.04 20.72
CA TRP A 45 -0.07 -12.15 19.35
C TRP A 45 -0.31 -10.87 18.54
N VAL A 46 -1.46 -10.21 18.70
CA VAL A 46 -1.71 -8.95 18.02
C VAL A 46 -0.68 -7.89 18.43
N GLY A 47 -0.44 -7.74 19.74
CA GLY A 47 0.49 -6.73 20.28
C GLY A 47 1.96 -7.01 19.93
N ASP A 48 2.40 -8.25 20.11
CA ASP A 48 3.81 -8.62 20.03
C ASP A 48 4.27 -8.97 18.61
N ASN A 49 3.34 -9.33 17.73
CA ASN A 49 3.67 -9.82 16.39
C ASN A 49 3.01 -9.00 15.28
N TYR A 50 1.68 -8.99 15.24
CA TYR A 50 0.93 -8.42 14.14
C TYR A 50 1.21 -6.92 13.97
N ILE A 51 1.14 -6.13 15.06
CA ILE A 51 1.31 -4.66 14.99
C ILE A 51 2.70 -4.29 14.47
N ILE A 52 3.75 -5.02 14.88
CA ILE A 52 5.12 -4.77 14.39
C ILE A 52 5.23 -5.04 12.88
N GLY A 53 4.63 -6.15 12.42
CA GLY A 53 4.54 -6.46 11.00
C GLY A 53 3.75 -5.41 10.20
N ALA A 54 2.58 -5.01 10.72
CA ALA A 54 1.72 -4.00 10.12
C ALA A 54 2.42 -2.64 10.01
N VAL A 55 3.11 -2.18 11.06
CA VAL A 55 3.91 -0.94 11.04
C VAL A 55 5.01 -1.01 9.98
N THR A 56 5.67 -2.16 9.85
CA THR A 56 6.72 -2.40 8.85
C THR A 56 6.16 -2.27 7.44
N VAL A 57 5.08 -3.00 7.12
CA VAL A 57 4.45 -2.99 5.79
C VAL A 57 3.88 -1.61 5.46
N PHE A 58 3.19 -0.98 6.41
CA PHE A 58 2.62 0.36 6.26
C PHE A 58 3.71 1.39 5.94
N SER A 59 4.77 1.45 6.77
CA SER A 59 5.83 2.45 6.62
C SER A 59 6.56 2.32 5.29
N VAL A 60 6.91 1.09 4.90
CA VAL A 60 7.58 0.84 3.61
C VAL A 60 6.68 1.20 2.43
N SER A 61 5.37 0.89 2.53
CA SER A 61 4.40 1.25 1.48
C SER A 61 4.28 2.76 1.31
N ILE A 62 4.17 3.51 2.41
CA ILE A 62 4.10 4.98 2.38
C ILE A 62 5.39 5.58 1.80
N ILE A 63 6.55 5.09 2.21
CA ILE A 63 7.84 5.55 1.66
C ILE A 63 7.90 5.29 0.15
N ALA A 64 7.48 4.10 -0.31
CA ALA A 64 7.46 3.77 -1.73
C ALA A 64 6.51 4.69 -2.53
N VAL A 65 5.33 5.02 -1.99
CA VAL A 65 4.39 5.98 -2.60
C VAL A 65 4.99 7.37 -2.71
N ILE A 66 5.62 7.86 -1.63
CA ILE A 66 6.25 9.18 -1.61
C ILE A 66 7.40 9.25 -2.62
N LEU A 67 8.27 8.24 -2.64
CA LEU A 67 9.37 8.16 -3.60
C LEU A 67 8.86 8.15 -5.04
N TRP A 68 7.86 7.31 -5.32
CA TRP A 68 7.21 7.28 -6.63
C TRP A 68 6.66 8.67 -6.99
N TYR A 69 5.87 9.29 -6.11
CA TYR A 69 5.23 10.57 -6.38
C TYR A 69 6.24 11.68 -6.66
N VAL A 70 7.30 11.79 -5.86
CA VAL A 70 8.35 12.81 -6.04
C VAL A 70 9.05 12.67 -7.39
N ILE A 71 9.34 11.44 -7.82
CA ILE A 71 9.98 11.19 -9.12
C ILE A 71 8.98 11.46 -10.26
N ALA A 72 7.77 10.94 -10.12
CA ALA A 72 6.69 11.09 -11.08
C ALA A 72 6.36 12.57 -11.33
N ALA A 73 6.28 13.39 -10.28
CA ALA A 73 5.99 14.82 -10.38
C ALA A 73 7.08 15.63 -11.10
N LYS A 74 8.32 15.15 -11.05
CA LYS A 74 9.48 15.79 -11.72
C LYS A 74 9.71 15.25 -13.13
N ALA A 75 9.07 14.15 -13.50
CA ALA A 75 9.29 13.49 -14.78
C ALA A 75 8.69 14.32 -15.93
N LYS A 76 9.55 14.75 -16.86
CA LYS A 76 9.14 15.39 -18.13
C LYS A 76 9.04 14.31 -19.20
N VAL A 77 7.93 13.59 -19.22
CA VAL A 77 7.71 12.52 -20.21
C VAL A 77 7.14 13.11 -21.50
N GLN A 78 7.89 12.98 -22.59
CA GLN A 78 7.56 13.48 -23.92
C GLN A 78 7.51 12.37 -24.98
N SER A 79 7.99 11.16 -24.65
CA SER A 79 8.07 10.02 -25.56
C SER A 79 7.55 8.72 -24.95
N ALA A 80 7.14 7.78 -25.81
CA ALA A 80 6.72 6.44 -25.39
C ALA A 80 7.83 5.67 -24.66
N LYS A 81 9.09 5.91 -25.04
CA LYS A 81 10.26 5.30 -24.38
C LYS A 81 10.36 5.74 -22.91
N GLU A 82 10.17 7.02 -22.63
CA GLU A 82 10.19 7.56 -21.27
C GLU A 82 9.02 7.05 -20.43
N THR A 83 7.82 6.94 -21.01
CA THR A 83 6.67 6.32 -20.34
C THR A 83 6.96 4.88 -19.92
N SER A 84 7.59 4.10 -20.80
CA SER A 84 8.00 2.72 -20.50
C SER A 84 9.03 2.66 -19.37
N SER A 85 10.03 3.56 -19.38
CA SER A 85 10.99 3.67 -18.26
C SER A 85 10.31 4.02 -16.93
N MET A 86 9.32 4.90 -16.94
CA MET A 86 8.53 5.22 -15.73
C MET A 86 7.70 4.02 -15.26
N ALA A 87 7.16 3.20 -16.16
CA ALA A 87 6.45 1.98 -15.81
C ALA A 87 7.35 0.96 -15.13
N ILE A 88 8.55 0.74 -15.66
CA ILE A 88 9.55 -0.12 -15.01
C ILE A 88 9.86 0.40 -13.61
N LEU A 89 10.07 1.71 -13.46
CA LEU A 89 10.36 2.31 -12.16
C LEU A 89 9.20 2.13 -11.15
N TRP A 90 7.95 2.22 -11.60
CA TRP A 90 6.78 1.95 -10.75
C TRP A 90 6.78 0.50 -10.25
N TRP A 91 7.11 -0.47 -11.10
CA TRP A 91 7.22 -1.87 -10.69
C TRP A 91 8.40 -2.10 -9.74
N VAL A 92 9.54 -1.43 -9.95
CA VAL A 92 10.67 -1.49 -9.03
C VAL A 92 10.28 -1.00 -7.64
N PHE A 93 9.54 0.11 -7.54
CA PHE A 93 9.06 0.60 -6.25
C PHE A 93 8.00 -0.29 -5.62
N LEU A 94 7.19 -1.02 -6.40
CA LEU A 94 6.26 -2.03 -5.88
C LEU A 94 6.99 -3.20 -5.20
N LEU A 95 8.23 -3.51 -5.60
CA LEU A 95 8.99 -4.58 -4.95
C LEU A 95 9.31 -4.25 -3.50
N LEU A 96 9.47 -2.98 -3.12
CA LEU A 96 9.77 -2.57 -1.75
C LEU A 96 8.70 -3.05 -0.75
N PRO A 97 7.41 -2.74 -0.93
CA PRO A 97 6.39 -3.24 -0.01
C PRO A 97 6.18 -4.76 -0.15
N ILE A 98 6.36 -5.37 -1.33
CA ILE A 98 6.29 -6.85 -1.44
C ILE A 98 7.36 -7.51 -0.55
N ILE A 99 8.59 -6.99 -0.60
CA ILE A 99 9.69 -7.49 0.24
C ILE A 99 9.37 -7.25 1.73
N SER A 100 8.73 -6.14 2.09
CA SER A 100 8.36 -5.89 3.49
C SER A 100 7.29 -6.85 4.01
N ILE A 101 6.39 -7.37 3.17
CA ILE A 101 5.49 -8.49 3.54
C ILE A 101 6.31 -9.72 3.86
N CYS A 102 7.20 -10.12 2.95
CA CYS A 102 8.02 -11.32 3.16
C CYS A 102 8.84 -11.20 4.45
N ALA A 103 9.43 -10.03 4.70
CA ALA A 103 10.16 -9.75 5.94
C ALA A 103 9.23 -9.79 7.16
N ALA A 104 8.06 -9.13 7.11
CA ALA A 104 7.12 -9.08 8.23
C ALA A 104 6.62 -10.47 8.61
N ILE A 105 6.26 -11.30 7.62
CA ILE A 105 5.82 -12.68 7.85
C ILE A 105 6.98 -13.51 8.42
N TYR A 106 8.17 -13.43 7.80
CA TYR A 106 9.32 -14.24 8.21
C TYR A 106 9.78 -13.94 9.65
N PHE A 107 9.82 -12.67 10.05
CA PHE A 107 10.34 -12.27 11.35
C PHE A 107 9.28 -12.22 12.46
N PHE A 108 8.02 -11.93 12.13
CA PHE A 108 7.02 -11.63 13.15
C PHE A 108 5.85 -12.61 13.19
N ASN A 109 5.57 -13.39 12.14
CA ASN A 109 4.43 -14.31 12.19
C ASN A 109 4.75 -15.57 13.02
N GLN A 110 4.24 -15.64 14.25
CA GLN A 110 4.39 -16.79 15.15
C GLN A 110 3.19 -17.74 15.18
N SER A 111 2.15 -17.50 14.37
CA SER A 111 0.96 -18.34 14.28
C SER A 111 0.80 -18.91 12.87
N ASN A 112 0.62 -20.23 12.78
CA ASN A 112 0.30 -20.91 11.53
C ASN A 112 -1.15 -20.64 11.12
N ASP A 113 -2.08 -20.53 12.08
CA ASP A 113 -3.48 -20.19 11.83
C ASP A 113 -3.61 -18.79 11.20
N ALA A 114 -2.77 -17.84 11.64
CA ALA A 114 -2.76 -16.47 11.12
C ALA A 114 -2.13 -16.34 9.72
N LEU A 115 -1.26 -17.26 9.31
CA LEU A 115 -0.37 -17.07 8.15
C LEU A 115 -1.14 -16.67 6.87
N LEU A 116 -2.21 -17.40 6.54
CA LEU A 116 -2.98 -17.14 5.33
C LEU A 116 -3.71 -15.80 5.40
N SER A 117 -4.34 -15.50 6.53
CA SER A 117 -5.13 -14.28 6.72
C SER A 117 -4.24 -13.03 6.75
N VAL A 118 -3.12 -13.08 7.48
CA VAL A 118 -2.12 -12.00 7.52
C VAL A 118 -1.51 -11.75 6.14
N THR A 119 -1.18 -12.82 5.40
CA THR A 119 -0.67 -12.68 4.03
C THR A 119 -1.71 -11.99 3.15
N GLY A 120 -2.97 -12.45 3.19
CA GLY A 120 -4.07 -11.86 2.43
C GLY A 120 -4.28 -10.38 2.77
N PHE A 121 -4.27 -10.05 4.05
CA PHE A 121 -4.39 -8.67 4.52
C PHE A 121 -3.25 -7.79 4.05
N PHE A 122 -1.99 -8.20 4.25
CA PHE A 122 -0.88 -7.37 3.80
C PHE A 122 -0.83 -7.21 2.28
N VAL A 123 -1.21 -8.22 1.50
CA VAL A 123 -1.36 -8.08 0.05
C VAL A 123 -2.45 -7.05 -0.28
N PHE A 124 -3.60 -7.13 0.37
CA PHE A 124 -4.66 -6.12 0.23
C PHE A 124 -4.16 -4.72 0.61
N ASP A 125 -3.39 -4.60 1.68
CA ASP A 125 -2.85 -3.33 2.17
C ASP A 125 -1.86 -2.71 1.18
N ILE A 126 -1.02 -3.49 0.50
CA ILE A 126 -0.17 -2.95 -0.57
C ILE A 126 -1.01 -2.50 -1.77
N LEU A 127 -2.01 -3.30 -2.16
CA LEU A 127 -2.90 -2.90 -3.26
C LEU A 127 -3.58 -1.57 -2.91
N PHE A 128 -4.01 -1.38 -1.68
CA PHE A 128 -4.65 -0.14 -1.24
C PHE A 128 -3.66 1.02 -1.05
N LEU A 129 -2.60 0.83 -0.27
CA LEU A 129 -1.66 1.89 0.08
C LEU A 129 -0.77 2.28 -1.08
N TYR A 130 -0.22 1.31 -1.82
CA TYR A 130 0.70 1.59 -2.91
C TYR A 130 -0.03 1.72 -4.25
N TRP A 131 -0.68 0.65 -4.71
CA TRP A 131 -1.27 0.66 -6.05
C TRP A 131 -2.38 1.70 -6.19
N PHE A 132 -3.37 1.70 -5.30
CA PHE A 132 -4.49 2.62 -5.40
C PHE A 132 -4.06 4.08 -5.20
N SER A 133 -3.21 4.38 -4.20
CA SER A 133 -2.67 5.75 -4.02
C SER A 133 -1.94 6.25 -5.26
N THR A 134 -1.06 5.44 -5.84
CA THR A 134 -0.32 5.85 -7.05
C THR A 134 -1.22 5.92 -8.27
N ALA A 135 -2.27 5.11 -8.37
CA ALA A 135 -3.23 5.16 -9.46
C ALA A 135 -4.04 6.46 -9.50
N ILE A 136 -4.45 6.97 -8.33
CA ILE A 136 -5.29 8.19 -8.25
C ILE A 136 -4.49 9.50 -8.07
N SER A 137 -3.22 9.40 -7.68
CA SER A 137 -2.39 10.57 -7.32
C SER A 137 -1.19 10.79 -8.24
N SER A 138 -0.88 9.88 -9.17
CA SER A 138 0.20 10.13 -10.14
C SER A 138 -0.14 11.32 -11.05
N PRO A 139 0.85 12.12 -11.48
CA PRO A 139 0.64 13.19 -12.46
C PRO A 139 -0.07 12.70 -13.71
N ARG A 140 -0.87 13.58 -14.32
CA ARG A 140 -1.71 13.23 -15.49
C ARG A 140 -0.91 12.69 -16.68
N SER A 141 0.30 13.20 -16.89
CA SER A 141 1.22 12.72 -17.94
C SER A 141 1.58 11.23 -17.80
N LEU A 142 1.40 10.65 -16.61
CA LEU A 142 1.73 9.26 -16.29
C LEU A 142 0.48 8.40 -16.02
N MET A 143 -0.70 8.85 -16.45
CA MET A 143 -1.96 8.13 -16.18
C MET A 143 -2.05 6.71 -16.77
N PHE A 144 -1.17 6.37 -17.71
CA PHE A 144 -1.06 5.04 -18.33
C PHE A 144 0.09 4.20 -17.78
N VAL A 145 0.89 4.76 -16.87
CA VAL A 145 2.05 4.09 -16.29
C VAL A 145 1.62 3.14 -15.18
N VAL A 146 0.71 3.60 -14.33
CA VAL A 146 0.17 2.80 -13.23
C VAL A 146 -0.98 1.93 -13.77
N PRO A 147 -0.93 0.60 -13.60
CA PRO A 147 -1.99 -0.29 -14.07
C PRO A 147 -3.36 0.13 -13.57
N GLY A 148 -4.36 0.23 -14.46
CA GLY A 148 -5.74 0.58 -14.09
C GLY A 148 -6.00 2.05 -13.74
N ALA A 149 -4.95 2.90 -13.67
CA ALA A 149 -5.10 4.30 -13.26
C ALA A 149 -6.00 5.12 -14.18
N PHE A 150 -5.90 4.93 -15.51
CA PHE A 150 -6.79 5.59 -16.47
C PHE A 150 -8.27 5.35 -16.15
N PHE A 151 -8.66 4.10 -15.92
CA PHE A 151 -10.04 3.72 -15.63
C PHE A 151 -10.52 4.26 -14.29
N LEU A 152 -9.72 4.11 -13.24
CA LEU A 152 -10.05 4.62 -11.90
C LEU A 152 -10.25 6.13 -11.90
N ARG A 153 -9.35 6.87 -12.56
CA ARG A 153 -9.43 8.32 -12.63
C ARG A 153 -10.66 8.78 -13.40
N ASN A 154 -11.03 8.08 -14.46
CA ASN A 154 -12.26 8.39 -15.18
C ASN A 154 -13.53 8.08 -14.35
N LEU A 155 -13.52 6.99 -13.57
CA LEU A 155 -14.62 6.62 -12.68
C LEU A 155 -14.84 7.67 -11.57
N PHE A 156 -13.75 8.19 -10.99
CA PHE A 156 -13.81 9.20 -9.93
C PHE A 156 -13.83 10.64 -10.44
N GLY A 157 -13.88 10.88 -11.76
CA GLY A 157 -13.88 12.23 -12.33
C GLY A 157 -12.57 13.01 -12.14
N LEU A 158 -11.46 12.32 -11.87
CA LEU A 158 -10.13 12.90 -11.63
C LEU A 158 -9.39 13.12 -12.96
N ARG A 159 -9.84 14.09 -13.77
CA ARG A 159 -9.19 14.47 -15.04
C ARG A 159 -8.09 15.50 -14.88
#